data_AF-C7J567-F1
#
_entry.id   AF-C7J567-F1
#
_cell.length_a   1.000
_cell.length_b   1.000
_cell.length_c   1.000
_cell.angle_alpha   90.00
_cell.angle_beta   90.00
_cell.angle_gamma   90.00
#
_symmetry.space_group_name_H-M   'P 1'
#
loop_
_entity.id
_entity.type
_entity.pdbx_description
1 polymer ?
#
loop_
_entity_poly.entity_id
_entity_poly.type
_entity_poly.pdbx_seq_one_letter_code
_entity_poly.pdbx_strand_id
1 'polypeptide(L)'
;DCIGAIDGTHVLARVPSTISAAFRGRKKETTQNVMAAVDFDLGFTYVLAGWEGSAHDALILADALERDDGLSVPSGNRSVKTND
;
A
#
# COMPACT_ATOMS: atom_id res chain seq x y z
N ASP A 1 14.53 2.33 -14.26
CA ASP A 1 14.12 1.36 -13.24
C ASP A 1 12.69 1.68 -12.82
N CYS A 2 11.88 0.68 -12.52
CA CYS A 2 10.47 0.86 -12.16
C CYS A 2 9.98 -0.24 -11.22
N ILE A 3 8.95 0.07 -10.45
CA ILE A 3 8.21 -0.92 -9.66
C ILE A 3 7.34 -1.74 -10.62
N GLY A 4 7.28 -3.06 -10.42
CA GLY A 4 6.49 -3.96 -11.25
C GLY A 4 4.99 -3.76 -11.05
N ALA A 5 4.50 -3.95 -9.82
CA ALA A 5 3.12 -3.65 -9.44
C ALA A 5 3.02 -3.16 -7.99
N ILE A 6 1.98 -2.38 -7.69
CA ILE A 6 1.60 -1.93 -6.35
C ILE A 6 0.10 -2.13 -6.21
N ASP A 7 -0.34 -2.77 -5.14
CA ASP A 7 -1.77 -2.91 -4.86
C ASP A 7 -2.04 -3.05 -3.35
N GLY A 8 -3.25 -2.68 -2.94
CA GLY A 8 -3.78 -2.93 -1.60
C GLY A 8 -4.53 -4.27 -1.56
N THR A 9 -4.21 -5.12 -0.60
CA THR A 9 -4.88 -6.43 -0.43
C THR A 9 -5.44 -6.59 0.97
N HIS A 10 -6.68 -7.09 1.05
CA HIS A 10 -7.34 -7.30 2.34
C HIS A 10 -7.08 -8.72 2.85
N VAL A 11 -6.46 -8.81 4.02
CA VAL A 11 -6.22 -10.06 4.74
C VAL A 11 -7.12 -10.10 5.97
N LEU A 12 -7.69 -11.26 6.30
CA LEU A 12 -8.49 -11.42 7.51
C LEU A 12 -7.68 -11.05 8.76
N ALA A 13 -8.29 -10.27 9.65
CA ALA A 13 -7.66 -9.80 10.87
C ALA A 13 -8.53 -10.14 12.08
N ARG A 14 -7.90 -10.62 13.15
CA ARG A 14 -8.51 -10.73 14.48
C ARG A 14 -8.08 -9.53 15.30
N VAL A 15 -9.03 -8.69 15.66
CA VAL A 15 -8.78 -7.46 16.43
C VAL A 15 -9.72 -7.37 17.63
N PRO A 16 -9.33 -6.64 18.70
CA PRO A 16 -10.23 -6.35 19.81
C PRO A 16 -11.55 -5.71 19.34
N SER A 17 -12.64 -6.04 20.04
CA SER A 17 -13.97 -5.52 19.72
C SER A 17 -14.02 -3.98 19.72
N THR A 18 -13.22 -3.35 20.58
CA THR A 18 -13.08 -1.89 20.73
C THR A 18 -12.62 -1.18 19.46
N ILE A 19 -11.84 -1.84 18.60
CA ILE A 19 -11.33 -1.27 17.34
C ILE A 19 -11.92 -1.96 16.10
N SER A 20 -12.72 -3.01 16.28
CA SER A 20 -13.27 -3.84 15.19
C SER A 20 -14.08 -3.08 14.13
N ALA A 21 -14.63 -1.91 14.47
CA ALA A 21 -15.38 -1.08 13.54
C ALA A 21 -14.49 -0.52 12.41
N ALA A 22 -13.26 -0.08 12.74
CA ALA A 22 -12.32 0.45 11.75
C ALA A 22 -11.76 -0.68 10.86
N PHE A 23 -11.57 -1.87 11.41
CA PHE A 23 -11.10 -3.02 10.62
C PHE A 23 -12.19 -3.66 9.77
N ARG A 24 -13.44 -3.21 9.87
CA ARG A 24 -14.56 -3.80 9.14
C ARG A 24 -14.52 -3.38 7.67
N GLY A 25 -14.12 -4.30 6.80
CA GLY A 25 -14.14 -4.08 5.36
C GLY A 25 -15.56 -4.11 4.77
N ARG A 26 -15.66 -3.92 3.45
CA ARG A 26 -16.93 -3.91 2.70
C ARG A 26 -17.78 -5.17 2.89
N LYS A 27 -17.15 -6.32 3.12
CA LYS A 27 -17.81 -7.63 3.30
C LYS A 27 -18.23 -7.90 4.76
N LYS A 28 -18.22 -6.90 5.64
CA LYS A 28 -18.55 -6.96 7.07
C LYS A 28 -17.58 -7.77 7.95
N GLU A 29 -16.67 -8.51 7.36
CA GLU A 29 -15.56 -9.17 8.06
C GLU A 29 -14.50 -8.15 8.50
N THR A 30 -13.79 -8.46 9.58
CA THR A 30 -12.62 -7.68 10.00
C THR A 30 -11.41 -8.08 9.17
N THR A 31 -10.84 -7.12 8.46
CA THR A 31 -9.67 -7.27 7.60
C THR A 31 -8.63 -6.22 7.97
N GLN A 32 -7.36 -6.47 7.68
CA GLN A 32 -6.35 -5.44 7.55
C GLN A 32 -6.08 -5.22 6.07
N ASN A 33 -5.84 -3.97 5.68
CA ASN A 33 -5.34 -3.68 4.34
C ASN A 33 -3.81 -3.77 4.37
N VAL A 34 -3.24 -4.53 3.43
CA VAL A 34 -1.80 -4.72 3.29
C VAL A 34 -1.41 -4.16 1.93
N MET A 35 -0.55 -3.16 1.92
CA MET A 35 0.03 -2.67 0.68
C MET A 35 1.25 -3.49 0.32
N ALA A 36 1.29 -4.00 -0.90
CA ALA A 36 2.44 -4.72 -1.41
C ALA A 36 2.94 -4.09 -2.70
N ALA A 37 4.27 -4.01 -2.83
CA ALA A 37 4.93 -3.74 -4.09
C ALA A 37 5.76 -4.96 -4.51
N VAL A 38 5.77 -5.26 -5.80
CA VAL A 38 6.53 -6.37 -6.38
C VAL A 38 7.36 -5.92 -7.57
N ASP A 39 8.44 -6.64 -7.85
CA ASP A 39 9.20 -6.55 -9.09
C ASP A 39 8.52 -7.32 -10.24
N PHE A 40 9.15 -7.34 -11.41
CA PHE A 40 8.64 -8.05 -12.60
C PHE A 40 8.72 -9.57 -12.49
N ASP A 41 9.53 -10.09 -11.56
CA ASP A 41 9.61 -11.53 -11.25
C ASP A 41 8.61 -11.93 -10.15
N LEU A 42 7.70 -11.01 -9.77
CA LEU A 42 6.69 -11.17 -8.72
C LEU A 42 7.27 -11.33 -7.32
N GLY A 43 8.53 -10.96 -7.11
CA GLY A 43 9.16 -10.86 -5.80
C GLY A 43 8.69 -9.63 -5.05
N PHE A 44 8.32 -9.77 -3.77
CA PHE A 44 7.97 -8.63 -2.93
C PHE A 44 9.18 -7.76 -2.67
N THR A 45 9.08 -6.48 -3.05
CA THR A 45 10.10 -5.45 -2.77
C THR A 45 9.70 -4.57 -1.59
N TYR A 46 8.41 -4.51 -1.26
CA TYR A 46 7.89 -3.79 -0.10
C TYR A 46 6.56 -4.38 0.37
N VAL A 47 6.35 -4.42 1.68
CA VAL A 47 5.08 -4.81 2.31
C VAL A 47 4.80 -3.92 3.51
N LEU A 48 3.66 -3.23 3.51
CA LEU A 48 3.15 -2.46 4.63
C LEU A 48 1.83 -3.06 5.12
N ALA A 49 1.87 -3.65 6.32
CA ALA A 49 0.73 -4.29 6.96
C ALA A 49 0.24 -3.50 8.18
N GLY A 50 -0.87 -3.94 8.77
CA GLY A 50 -1.41 -3.37 10.01
C GLY A 50 -2.41 -2.24 9.84
N TRP A 51 -2.67 -1.79 8.61
CA TRP A 51 -3.69 -0.80 8.33
C TRP A 51 -5.10 -1.35 8.50
N GLU A 52 -6.02 -0.48 8.93
CA GLU A 52 -7.40 -0.87 9.10
C GLU A 52 -8.02 -1.33 7.77
N GLY A 53 -8.86 -2.36 7.82
CA GLY A 53 -9.59 -2.84 6.66
C GLY A 53 -10.60 -1.86 6.06
N SER A 54 -10.81 -0.69 6.64
CA SER A 54 -11.56 0.41 6.03
C SER A 54 -10.66 1.48 5.40
N ALA A 55 -9.34 1.41 5.59
CA ALA A 55 -8.41 2.40 5.09
C ALA A 55 -8.35 2.36 3.56
N HIS A 56 -8.29 3.54 2.95
CA HIS A 56 -8.17 3.70 1.50
C HIS A 56 -6.74 3.46 1.05
N ASP A 57 -6.55 2.76 -0.07
CA ASP A 57 -5.22 2.47 -0.62
C ASP A 57 -4.39 3.74 -0.83
N ALA A 58 -5.00 4.84 -1.27
CA ALA A 58 -4.29 6.11 -1.44
C ALA A 58 -3.66 6.64 -0.14
N LEU A 59 -4.32 6.42 1.01
CA LEU A 59 -3.82 6.84 2.31
C LEU A 59 -2.66 5.95 2.78
N ILE A 60 -2.78 4.64 2.55
CA ILE A 60 -1.72 3.68 2.87
C ILE A 60 -0.50 3.91 1.96
N LEU A 61 -0.72 4.25 0.69
CA LEU A 61 0.34 4.59 -0.24
C LEU A 61 1.07 5.87 0.17
N ALA A 62 0.34 6.88 0.63
CA ALA A 62 0.95 8.10 1.15
C ALA A 62 1.85 7.80 2.36
N ASP A 63 1.35 7.02 3.34
CA ASP A 63 2.17 6.57 4.48
C ASP A 63 3.39 5.77 4.01
N ALA A 64 3.21 4.82 3.11
CA ALA A 64 4.30 4.02 2.56
C ALA A 64 5.42 4.89 1.96
N LEU A 65 5.09 6.03 1.34
CA LEU A 65 6.08 6.94 0.73
C LEU A 65 6.75 7.88 1.74
N GLU A 66 6.11 8.18 2.87
CA GLU A 66 6.59 9.15 3.85
C GLU A 66 7.46 8.52 4.96
N ARG A 67 7.42 7.20 5.12
CA ARG A 67 8.19 6.48 6.14
C ARG A 67 9.70 6.50 5.87
N ASP A 68 10.48 6.51 6.95
CA ASP A 68 11.95 6.37 6.89
C ASP A 68 12.39 5.05 6.22
N ASP A 69 11.61 3.98 6.44
CA ASP A 69 11.76 2.66 5.81
C ASP A 69 10.76 2.44 4.65
N GLY A 70 10.33 3.55 4.02
CA GLY A 70 9.25 3.59 3.07
C GLY A 70 9.54 2.95 1.70
N LEU A 71 8.47 2.85 0.91
CA LEU A 71 8.49 2.40 -0.47
C LEU A 71 9.43 3.28 -1.31
N SER A 72 10.51 2.69 -1.80
CA SER A 72 11.45 3.37 -2.69
C SER A 72 10.94 3.37 -4.13
N VAL A 73 10.53 4.55 -4.62
CA VAL A 73 10.11 4.73 -6.02
C VAL A 73 11.28 5.25 -6.85
N PRO A 74 11.71 4.54 -7.91
CA PRO A 74 12.77 5.01 -8.79
C PRO A 74 12.41 6.36 -9.42
N SER A 75 13.41 7.25 -9.52
CA SER A 75 13.24 8.54 -10.21
C SER A 75 12.92 8.31 -11.69
N GLY A 76 11.78 8.83 -12.15
CA GLY A 76 11.42 8.81 -13.56
C GLY A 76 12.21 9.84 -14.37
N ASN A 77 12.51 9.53 -15.63
CA ASN A 77 13.03 10.51 -16.58
C ASN A 77 11.89 11.44 -17.00
N ARG A 78 11.83 12.65 -16.43
CA ARG A 78 10.98 13.72 -16.97
C ARG A 78 11.64 14.28 -18.22
N SER A 79 11.15 13.90 -19.40
CA SER A 79 11.44 14.64 -20.63
C SER A 79 10.78 16.01 -20.53
N VAL A 80 11.51 17.00 -20.00
CA VAL A 80 11.12 18.41 -20.13
C VAL A 80 11.20 18.71 -21.62
N LYS A 81 10.06 18.83 -22.29
CA LYS A 81 10.02 19.46 -23.61
C LYS A 81 10.30 20.94 -23.37
N THR A 82 11.57 21.34 -23.47
CA THR A 82 11.92 22.74 -23.70
C THR A 82 11.41 23.08 -25.09
N ASN A 83 10.44 23.97 -25.17
CA ASN A 83 10.07 24.59 -26.44
C ASN A 83 11.19 25.60 -26.76
N ASP A 84 12.12 25.19 -27.61
CA ASP A 84 12.91 26.11 -28.43
C ASP A 84 12.12 26.46 -29.69
#